data_AF-A0A443RYJ6-F1
#
_entry.id   AF-A0A443RYJ6-F1
#
_cell.length_a   1.000
_cell.length_b   1.000
_cell.length_c   1.000
_cell.angle_alpha   90.00
_cell.angle_beta   90.00
_cell.angle_gamma   90.00
#
_symmetry.space_group_name_H-M   'P 1'
#
loop_
_entity.id
_entity.type
_entity.pdbx_description
1 polymer ?
#
loop_
_entity_poly.entity_id
_entity_poly.type
_entity_poly.pdbx_seq_one_letter_code
_entity_poly.pdbx_strand_id
1 'polypeptide(L)'
;MNHKSETKLYFIEAKCPANQVFDFCGTACQTTCANRDETNRPCPRICVAGCRCKDGFVLNGTDCIKPEKCPTTKPELRPRRSIWPSKRKFLFNMTRALIFVLYRNMR
;
A
#
# COMPACT_ATOMS: atom_id res chain seq x y z
N MET A 1 15.12 -47.63 -29.49
CA MET A 1 15.30 -46.32 -30.16
C MET A 1 14.23 -45.39 -29.65
N ASN A 2 14.58 -44.43 -28.80
CA ASN A 2 14.08 -43.05 -28.90
C ASN A 2 14.93 -42.18 -27.99
N HIS A 3 15.78 -41.44 -28.68
CA HIS A 3 16.77 -40.52 -28.21
C HIS A 3 16.11 -39.36 -27.45
N LYS A 4 16.76 -38.97 -26.35
CA LYS A 4 17.16 -37.58 -26.08
C LYS A 4 16.03 -36.61 -25.68
N SER A 5 15.99 -36.29 -24.40
CA SER A 5 16.69 -35.09 -23.94
C SER A 5 16.52 -34.96 -22.42
N GLU A 6 17.62 -35.13 -21.70
CA GLU A 6 17.79 -34.51 -20.39
C GLU A 6 17.85 -33.00 -20.62
N THR A 7 16.68 -32.37 -20.81
CA THR A 7 16.61 -30.92 -20.65
C THR A 7 16.81 -30.69 -19.16
N LYS A 8 18.05 -30.38 -18.80
CA LYS A 8 18.42 -29.72 -17.56
C LYS A 8 17.77 -28.33 -17.57
N LEU A 9 16.45 -28.30 -17.50
CA LEU A 9 15.67 -27.13 -17.16
C LEU A 9 16.15 -26.81 -15.75
N TYR A 10 16.88 -25.71 -15.61
CA TYR A 10 17.02 -25.05 -14.33
C TYR A 10 15.60 -24.68 -13.87
N PHE A 11 14.87 -25.66 -13.33
CA PHE A 11 13.82 -25.42 -12.35
C PHE A 11 14.58 -24.87 -11.16
N ILE A 12 14.84 -23.56 -11.20
CA ILE A 12 14.74 -22.80 -9.98
C ILE A 12 13.28 -23.05 -9.59
N GLU A 13 13.01 -24.06 -8.76
CA GLU A 13 11.79 -24.06 -7.98
C GLU A 13 11.68 -22.64 -7.48
N ALA A 14 10.70 -21.87 -7.95
CA ALA A 14 10.47 -20.55 -7.44
C ALA A 14 10.06 -20.76 -5.98
N LYS A 15 11.07 -20.85 -5.11
CA LYS A 15 10.93 -21.24 -3.71
C LYS A 15 10.28 -20.06 -3.03
N CYS A 16 8.97 -20.07 -3.03
CA CYS A 16 8.22 -19.12 -2.27
C CYS A 16 8.50 -19.34 -0.77
N PRO A 17 8.55 -18.25 0.02
CA PRO A 17 8.66 -18.33 1.46
C PRO A 17 7.55 -19.20 2.10
N ALA A 18 7.69 -19.46 3.40
CA ALA A 18 6.65 -20.14 4.15
C ALA A 18 5.26 -19.49 3.96
N ASN A 19 4.22 -20.31 3.87
CA ASN A 19 2.82 -19.91 3.66
C ASN A 19 2.54 -19.17 2.34
N GLN A 20 3.43 -19.29 1.36
CA GLN A 20 3.23 -18.79 0.00
C GLN A 20 3.17 -19.94 -1.01
N VAL A 21 2.60 -19.66 -2.17
CA VAL A 21 2.55 -20.54 -3.34
C VAL A 21 2.90 -19.73 -4.58
N PHE A 22 3.71 -20.30 -5.46
CA PHE A 22 4.02 -19.66 -6.73
C PHE A 22 2.84 -19.77 -7.67
N ASP A 23 2.45 -18.66 -8.28
CA ASP A 23 1.37 -18.59 -9.24
C ASP A 23 1.88 -17.92 -10.52
N PHE A 24 1.68 -18.57 -11.67
CA PHE A 24 2.07 -18.03 -12.97
C PHE A 24 1.12 -16.92 -13.44
N CYS A 25 -0.13 -16.91 -12.97
CA CYS A 25 -1.11 -15.84 -13.19
C CYS A 25 -1.80 -15.52 -11.85
N GLY A 26 -1.02 -14.99 -10.91
CA GLY A 26 -1.55 -14.49 -9.64
C GLY A 26 -2.23 -13.12 -9.80
N THR A 27 -2.94 -12.70 -8.74
CA THR A 27 -3.51 -11.35 -8.64
C THR A 27 -2.44 -10.28 -8.44
N ALA A 28 -2.60 -9.12 -9.09
CA ALA A 28 -1.81 -7.92 -8.80
C ALA A 28 -2.15 -7.29 -7.44
N CYS A 29 -3.30 -7.63 -6.85
CA CYS A 29 -3.79 -7.06 -5.60
C CYS A 29 -3.92 -8.15 -4.54
N GLN A 30 -2.81 -8.50 -3.90
CA GLN A 30 -2.85 -9.42 -2.77
C GLN A 30 -3.52 -8.77 -1.56
N THR A 31 -4.19 -9.60 -0.76
CA THR A 31 -4.79 -9.20 0.51
C THR A 31 -3.70 -9.02 1.56
N THR A 32 -3.60 -7.82 2.12
CA THR A 32 -2.64 -7.47 3.18
C THR A 32 -3.37 -7.27 4.50
N CYS A 33 -2.67 -7.33 5.64
CA CYS A 33 -3.25 -6.97 6.94
C CYS A 33 -3.95 -5.60 6.96
N ALA A 34 -3.45 -4.62 6.18
CA ALA A 34 -4.04 -3.28 6.11
C ALA A 34 -5.38 -3.22 5.34
N ASN A 35 -5.61 -4.14 4.40
CA ASN A 35 -6.72 -4.09 3.44
C ASN A 35 -7.63 -5.33 3.56
N ARG A 36 -7.46 -6.16 4.59
CA ARG A 36 -8.22 -7.41 4.77
C ARG A 36 -9.72 -7.18 4.97
N ASP A 37 -10.07 -6.01 5.51
CA ASP A 37 -11.45 -5.60 5.80
C ASP A 37 -12.07 -4.80 4.63
N GLU A 38 -11.33 -4.58 3.54
CA GLU A 38 -11.77 -3.81 2.37
C GLU A 38 -12.37 -4.75 1.32
N THR A 39 -13.70 -4.84 1.28
CA THR A 39 -14.42 -5.80 0.42
C THR A 39 -14.58 -5.34 -1.04
N ASN A 40 -14.50 -4.04 -1.31
CA ASN A 40 -14.77 -3.45 -2.63
C ASN A 40 -13.58 -2.70 -3.23
N ARG A 41 -12.35 -3.17 -2.97
CA ARG A 41 -11.16 -2.56 -3.53
C ARG A 41 -11.09 -2.82 -5.05
N PRO A 42 -11.06 -1.78 -5.91
CA PRO A 42 -10.86 -1.98 -7.33
C PRO A 42 -9.49 -2.63 -7.59
N CYS A 43 -9.48 -3.72 -8.34
CA CYS A 43 -8.26 -4.40 -8.76
C CYS A 43 -8.26 -4.65 -10.27
N PRO A 44 -7.18 -4.28 -10.99
CA PRO A 44 -7.06 -4.63 -12.40
C PRO A 44 -7.00 -6.14 -12.60
N ARG A 45 -7.68 -6.64 -13.63
CA ARG A 45 -7.66 -8.05 -14.02
C ARG A 45 -6.42 -8.38 -14.87
N ILE A 46 -5.24 -8.09 -14.33
CA ILE A 46 -3.96 -8.43 -14.95
C ILE A 46 -3.33 -9.61 -14.22
N CYS A 47 -2.78 -10.56 -14.97
CA CYS A 47 -1.98 -11.65 -14.42
C CYS A 47 -0.61 -11.12 -14.01
N VAL A 48 -0.15 -11.48 -12.81
CA VAL A 48 1.23 -11.24 -12.38
C VAL A 48 1.81 -12.55 -11.88
N ALA A 49 2.93 -12.98 -12.49
CA ALA A 49 3.65 -14.16 -12.04
C ALA A 49 4.42 -13.83 -10.74
N GLY A 50 4.29 -14.69 -9.72
CA GLY A 50 4.99 -14.49 -8.46
C GLY A 50 4.43 -15.33 -7.32
N CYS A 51 5.00 -15.13 -6.13
CA CYS A 51 4.52 -15.78 -4.92
C CYS A 51 3.30 -15.07 -4.36
N ARG A 52 2.24 -15.83 -4.06
CA ARG A 52 1.05 -15.35 -3.35
C ARG A 52 0.87 -16.05 -2.02
N CYS A 53 0.28 -15.36 -1.05
CA CYS A 53 -0.16 -16.01 0.17
C CYS A 53 -1.13 -17.15 -0.16
N LYS A 54 -0.98 -18.27 0.55
CA LYS A 54 -1.94 -19.37 0.51
C LYS A 54 -3.31 -18.87 0.99
N ASP A 55 -4.35 -19.57 0.58
CA ASP A 55 -5.72 -19.20 0.95
C ASP A 55 -5.88 -19.23 2.49
N GLY A 56 -6.53 -18.21 3.04
CA GLY A 56 -6.62 -18.00 4.49
C GLY A 56 -5.41 -17.30 5.14
N PHE A 57 -4.39 -16.93 4.36
CA PHE A 57 -3.28 -16.09 4.82
C PHE A 57 -3.32 -14.70 4.17
N VAL A 58 -2.78 -13.71 4.87
CA VAL A 58 -2.67 -12.32 4.41
C VAL A 58 -1.22 -11.85 4.50
N LEU A 59 -0.86 -10.95 3.60
CA LEU A 59 0.50 -10.41 3.51
C LEU A 59 0.73 -9.35 4.60
N ASN A 60 1.82 -9.50 5.33
CA ASN A 60 2.32 -8.52 6.29
C ASN A 60 3.80 -8.25 6.01
N GLY A 61 4.09 -7.16 5.29
CA GLY A 61 5.44 -6.89 4.78
C GLY A 61 5.83 -7.93 3.72
N THR A 62 6.70 -8.86 4.09
CA THR A 62 7.18 -9.96 3.24
C THR A 62 6.59 -11.32 3.61
N ASP A 63 5.94 -11.43 4.77
CA ASP A 63 5.50 -12.70 5.33
C ASP A 63 4.00 -12.89 5.19
N CYS A 64 3.58 -14.13 4.93
CA CYS A 64 2.17 -14.50 4.92
C CYS A 64 1.80 -15.08 6.28
N ILE A 65 0.92 -14.36 6.98
CA ILE A 65 0.46 -14.70 8.33
C ILE A 65 -1.05 -14.91 8.34
N LYS A 66 -1.56 -15.57 9.38
CA LYS A 66 -3.00 -15.66 9.57
C LYS A 66 -3.59 -14.29 9.91
N PRO A 67 -4.81 -13.97 9.46
CA PRO A 67 -5.47 -12.70 9.76
C PRO A 67 -5.48 -12.38 11.26
N GLU A 68 -5.68 -13.37 12.14
CA GLU A 68 -5.70 -13.17 13.59
C GLU A 68 -4.37 -12.65 14.16
N LYS A 69 -3.26 -12.86 13.45
CA LYS A 69 -1.92 -12.40 13.83
C LYS A 69 -1.57 -11.02 13.28
N CYS A 70 -2.47 -10.38 12.53
CA CYS A 70 -2.22 -9.02 12.07
C CYS A 70 -2.08 -8.05 13.26
N PRO A 71 -1.18 -7.06 13.16
CA PRO A 71 -1.08 -6.01 14.16
C PRO A 71 -2.42 -5.26 14.25
N THR A 72 -2.89 -5.04 15.48
CA THR A 72 -4.12 -4.28 15.78
C THR A 72 -3.92 -2.77 15.61
N THR A 73 -2.68 -2.31 15.66
CA THR A 73 -2.31 -0.97 15.22
C THR A 73 -2.37 -0.95 13.70
N LYS A 74 -3.42 -0.33 13.14
CA LYS A 74 -3.34 0.14 11.74
C LYS A 74 -2.01 0.88 11.63
N PRO A 75 -1.15 0.60 10.63
CA PRO A 75 0.05 1.39 10.46
C PRO A 75 -0.42 2.83 10.43
N GLU A 76 0.01 3.61 11.41
CA GLU A 76 -0.25 5.03 11.50
C GLU A 76 0.21 5.59 10.15
N LEU A 77 -0.74 5.76 9.23
CA LEU A 77 -0.50 6.44 7.97
C LEU A 77 -0.04 7.80 8.42
N ARG A 78 1.28 8.03 8.47
CA ARG A 78 1.83 9.35 8.78
C ARG A 78 1.04 10.29 7.90
N PRO A 79 0.18 11.17 8.47
CA PRO A 79 -0.63 12.03 7.64
C PRO A 79 0.38 12.75 6.78
N ARG A 80 0.29 12.54 5.45
CA ARG A 80 1.12 13.27 4.50
C ARG A 80 0.81 14.71 4.82
N ARG A 81 1.72 15.39 5.54
CA ARG A 81 1.50 16.74 6.07
C ARG A 81 0.86 17.51 4.94
N SER A 82 -0.43 17.78 5.06
CA SER A 82 -1.16 18.48 4.03
C SER A 82 -0.54 19.86 4.04
N ILE A 83 0.24 20.18 3.02
CA ILE A 83 0.76 21.53 2.75
C ILE A 83 -0.42 22.40 2.25
N TRP A 84 -1.63 22.18 2.77
CA TRP A 84 -2.75 23.05 2.55
C TRP A 84 -2.61 24.16 3.58
N PRO A 85 -2.27 25.40 3.19
CA PRO A 85 -2.30 26.50 4.13
C PRO A 85 -3.72 26.58 4.66
N SER A 86 -3.89 26.45 5.98
CA SER A 86 -5.18 26.69 6.61
C SER A 86 -5.67 28.06 6.12
N LYS A 87 -6.84 28.10 5.45
CA LYS A 87 -7.49 29.35 4.98
C LYS A 87 -7.57 30.43 6.08
N ARG A 88 -7.51 30.00 7.34
CA ARG A 88 -7.44 30.81 8.57
C ARG A 88 -6.21 31.74 8.65
N LYS A 89 -5.08 31.42 8.01
CA LYS A 89 -3.86 32.26 8.01
C LYS A 89 -3.93 33.41 6.99
N PHE A 90 -4.70 33.24 5.90
CA PHE A 90 -4.87 34.26 4.86
C PHE A 90 -5.80 35.39 5.32
N LEU A 91 -6.89 35.04 6.03
CA LEU A 91 -7.84 36.02 6.57
C LEU A 91 -7.23 36.87 7.71
N PHE A 92 -6.27 36.33 8.47
CA PHE A 92 -5.63 37.06 9.58
C PHE A 92 -4.58 38.11 9.13
N ASN A 93 -3.93 37.89 7.98
CA ASN A 93 -2.95 38.85 7.44
C ASN A 93 -3.62 40.04 6.73
N MET A 94 -4.80 39.82 6.13
CA MET A 94 -5.55 40.90 5.46
C MET A 94 -6.23 41.86 6.45
N THR A 95 -6.70 41.37 7.60
CA THR A 95 -7.30 42.24 8.64
C THR A 95 -6.27 43.09 9.37
N ARG A 96 -5.03 42.59 9.57
CA ARG A 96 -3.93 43.40 10.13
C ARG A 96 -3.50 44.54 9.23
N ALA A 97 -3.49 44.36 7.90
CA ALA A 97 -3.12 45.42 6.97
C ALA A 97 -4.12 46.59 7.00
N LEU A 98 -5.42 46.30 7.01
CA LEU A 98 -6.46 47.33 7.10
C LEU A 98 -6.42 48.08 8.44
N ILE A 99 -6.27 47.38 9.56
CA ILE A 99 -6.13 48.03 10.88
C ILE A 99 -4.87 48.91 10.93
N PHE A 100 -3.76 48.49 10.32
CA PHE A 100 -2.51 49.27 10.31
C PHE A 100 -2.60 50.52 9.42
N VAL A 101 -3.28 50.45 8.27
CA VAL A 101 -3.53 51.62 7.40
C VAL A 101 -4.49 52.60 8.08
N LEU A 102 -5.53 52.12 8.74
CA LEU A 102 -6.45 52.97 9.50
C LEU A 102 -5.75 53.64 10.70
N TYR A 103 -4.87 52.94 11.42
CA TYR A 103 -4.09 53.53 12.52
C TYR A 103 -3.01 54.50 12.05
N ARG A 104 -2.40 54.29 10.87
CA ARG A 104 -1.42 55.23 10.27
C ARG A 104 -2.05 56.48 9.66
N ASN A 105 -3.36 56.49 9.41
CA ASN A 105 -4.10 57.67 8.94
C ASN A 105 -4.76 58.46 10.07
N MET A 106 -4.59 58.04 11.34
CA MET A 106 -5.00 58.78 12.53
C MET A 106 -3.81 59.36 13.32
N ARG A 107 -2.66 59.55 12.67
CA ARG A 107 -1.49 60.23 13.23
C ARG A 107 -0.84 61.14 12.20
#